data_AF-A0A3S2PXT4-F1
#
_entry.id   AF-A0A3S2PXT4-F1
#
_cell.length_a   1.000
_cell.length_b   1.000
_cell.length_c   1.000
_cell.angle_alpha   90.00
_cell.angle_beta   90.00
_cell.angle_gamma   90.00
#
_symmetry.space_group_name_H-M   'P 1'
#
loop_
_entity.id
_entity.type
_entity.pdbx_description
1 polymer ?
#
loop_
_entity_poly.entity_id
_entity_poly.type
_entity_poly.pdbx_seq_one_letter_code
_entity_poly.pdbx_strand_id
1 'polypeptide(L)'
;MKLLERRIRLREVRGVRYRERLKRMLRDGDVLRYHGNSDEVGCFVAARPLSKRNRYFEVTIVDTGVRGMIAVGLVPQLYKLDHQPGWLPDSVAFHADDGKLYNGNTVGQQFGAKCSRGDRIGCGISLDCDEGQLTVFFTKNGAEVGSVDIPASPDALYPAVGMHSLGEEVLLDLNAEWGTEQDDGQMIVDSHEEDWARLHDIKATGTLLEYVGKGKSIVDVGLAQARRPLNTRCHYYELEIADAGEKCYIALGLARRDYPKNRHPGWSRGSIAYHADDGKLFHGSGVGDAFGPRCFEGDIMGCGIMFPRDFNLDVGDEGDDWDFDLVSPAEVQNDLYANNEDEDEDEGEDLEGRKVTVFFTRNGKVVGRREVVLPVGGFYPTIGMMSTGEKVRMDLRPLSG
;
A
#
# COMPACT_ATOMS: atom_id res chain seq x y z
N MET A 1 42.84 29.11 32.94
CA MET A 1 43.36 27.78 32.54
C MET A 1 42.37 26.66 32.84
N LYS A 2 42.09 26.28 34.11
CA LYS A 2 41.22 25.14 34.46
C LYS A 2 39.77 25.17 33.93
N LEU A 3 39.15 26.36 33.79
CA LEU A 3 37.78 26.52 33.26
C LEU A 3 37.70 26.36 31.72
N LEU A 4 38.77 26.74 31.01
CA LEU A 4 38.85 26.62 29.56
C LEU A 4 39.09 25.15 29.16
N GLU A 5 39.99 24.46 29.88
CA GLU A 5 40.21 23.02 29.72
C GLU A 5 38.95 22.20 30.04
N ARG A 6 38.17 22.56 31.06
CA ARG A 6 36.88 21.90 31.36
C ARG A 6 35.85 22.09 30.25
N ARG A 7 35.78 23.27 29.64
CA ARG A 7 34.88 23.57 28.51
C ARG A 7 35.30 22.86 27.22
N ILE A 8 36.60 22.71 26.97
CA ILE A 8 37.14 21.95 25.84
C ILE A 8 36.86 20.46 26.03
N ARG A 9 37.14 19.90 27.22
CA ARG A 9 36.80 18.50 27.56
C ARG A 9 35.30 18.22 27.47
N LEU A 10 34.44 19.12 27.95
CA LEU A 10 32.97 18.98 27.81
C LEU A 10 32.50 19.07 26.36
N ARG A 11 33.15 19.86 25.51
CA ARG A 11 32.87 19.93 24.06
C ARG A 11 33.39 18.70 23.31
N GLU A 12 34.55 18.18 23.65
CA GLU A 12 35.10 16.94 23.08
C GLU A 12 34.28 15.71 23.49
N VAL A 13 33.90 15.58 24.78
CA VAL A 13 33.03 14.50 25.28
C VAL A 13 31.63 14.57 24.65
N ARG A 14 31.09 15.78 24.40
CA ARG A 14 29.85 15.96 23.62
C ARG A 14 30.03 15.66 22.14
N GLY A 15 31.19 15.97 21.55
CA GLY A 15 31.52 15.69 20.15
C GLY A 15 31.68 14.20 19.84
N VAL A 16 32.09 13.38 20.83
CA VAL A 16 32.14 11.92 20.73
C VAL A 16 30.75 11.30 20.84
N ARG A 17 29.83 11.91 21.60
CA ARG A 17 28.46 11.39 21.81
C ARG A 17 27.57 11.43 20.56
N TYR A 18 27.90 12.22 19.55
CA TYR A 18 27.08 12.38 18.34
C TYR A 18 27.85 12.06 17.06
N ARG A 19 28.58 10.94 17.08
CA ARG A 19 29.21 10.37 15.88
C ARG A 19 28.59 9.03 15.59
N GLU A 20 28.33 8.79 14.31
CA GLU A 20 28.02 7.45 13.85
C GLU A 20 29.16 6.50 14.18
N ARG A 21 28.82 5.24 14.40
CA ARG A 21 29.75 4.18 14.73
C ARG A 21 29.49 3.03 13.78
N LEU A 22 30.50 2.61 13.05
CA LEU A 22 30.36 1.50 12.11
C LEU A 22 31.60 0.61 12.10
N LYS A 23 31.41 -0.69 11.90
CA LYS A 23 32.48 -1.68 11.76
C LYS A 23 32.09 -2.64 10.65
N ARG A 24 33.03 -2.93 9.73
CA ARG A 24 32.83 -3.82 8.56
C ARG A 24 31.65 -3.39 7.67
N MET A 25 31.41 -2.10 7.63
CA MET A 25 30.41 -1.44 6.79
C MET A 25 31.11 -0.31 6.03
N LEU A 26 30.62 0.03 4.85
CA LEU A 26 30.96 1.26 4.14
C LEU A 26 29.72 2.12 4.05
N ARG A 27 29.88 3.43 4.29
CA ARG A 27 28.81 4.42 4.15
C ARG A 27 29.19 5.40 3.05
N ASP A 28 28.31 5.55 2.05
CA ASP A 28 28.40 6.55 1.00
C ASP A 28 27.06 7.28 0.89
N GLY A 29 27.00 8.50 1.44
CA GLY A 29 25.75 9.22 1.66
C GLY A 29 24.80 8.39 2.54
N ASP A 30 23.68 8.00 1.97
CA ASP A 30 22.63 7.21 2.62
C ASP A 30 22.74 5.71 2.30
N VAL A 31 23.70 5.30 1.47
CA VAL A 31 23.91 3.90 1.15
C VAL A 31 24.86 3.26 2.15
N LEU A 32 24.44 2.15 2.75
CA LEU A 32 25.26 1.29 3.60
C LEU A 32 25.54 -0.04 2.87
N ARG A 33 26.81 -0.43 2.86
CA ARG A 33 27.28 -1.68 2.23
C ARG A 33 28.05 -2.52 3.23
N TYR A 34 27.85 -3.83 3.16
CA TYR A 34 28.66 -4.76 3.90
C TYR A 34 30.10 -4.80 3.35
N HIS A 35 31.09 -4.81 4.25
CA HIS A 35 32.52 -4.83 3.90
C HIS A 35 33.35 -5.70 4.87
N GLY A 36 32.76 -6.75 5.43
CA GLY A 36 33.48 -7.76 6.22
C GLY A 36 33.65 -9.08 5.47
N ASN A 37 34.19 -10.08 6.16
CA ASN A 37 34.33 -11.44 5.65
C ASN A 37 33.08 -12.30 5.96
N SER A 38 32.94 -13.49 5.38
CA SER A 38 31.72 -14.31 5.46
C SER A 38 31.27 -14.79 6.85
N ASP A 39 32.12 -14.66 7.87
CA ASP A 39 31.86 -15.09 9.26
C ASP A 39 31.84 -13.92 10.27
N GLU A 40 31.81 -12.69 9.77
CA GLU A 40 31.93 -11.50 10.58
C GLU A 40 30.66 -10.65 10.51
N VAL A 41 30.13 -10.19 11.64
CA VAL A 41 29.02 -9.23 11.60
C VAL A 41 29.55 -7.82 11.40
N GLY A 42 28.95 -7.09 10.48
CA GLY A 42 29.05 -5.65 10.33
C GLY A 42 27.86 -4.96 10.97
N CYS A 43 28.09 -3.82 11.61
CA CYS A 43 27.04 -3.09 12.28
C CYS A 43 27.32 -1.59 12.20
N PHE A 44 26.29 -0.85 11.86
CA PHE A 44 26.22 0.60 11.84
C PHE A 44 25.26 1.06 12.94
N VAL A 45 25.64 2.10 13.67
CA VAL A 45 24.83 2.79 14.67
C VAL A 45 24.85 4.28 14.35
N ALA A 46 23.67 4.87 14.22
CA ALA A 46 23.50 6.27 13.86
C ALA A 46 24.08 7.23 14.91
N ALA A 47 24.34 8.47 14.48
CA ALA A 47 24.93 9.49 15.34
C ALA A 47 23.97 10.04 16.40
N ARG A 48 22.65 9.91 16.21
CA ARG A 48 21.63 10.47 17.09
C ARG A 48 20.62 9.38 17.48
N PRO A 49 20.14 9.39 18.74
CA PRO A 49 19.10 8.48 19.15
C PRO A 49 17.76 8.88 18.52
N LEU A 50 16.81 7.94 18.52
CA LEU A 50 15.42 8.31 18.31
C LEU A 50 14.95 9.23 19.45
N SER A 51 14.03 10.12 19.12
CA SER A 51 13.48 11.11 20.04
C SER A 51 12.05 11.45 19.64
N LYS A 52 11.33 12.22 20.45
CA LYS A 52 9.99 12.71 20.10
C LYS A 52 9.89 13.40 18.73
N ARG A 53 10.97 14.01 18.24
CA ARG A 53 11.03 14.69 16.94
C ARG A 53 11.50 13.84 15.78
N ASN A 54 12.17 12.73 16.08
CA ASN A 54 12.67 11.79 15.08
C ASN A 54 12.50 10.40 15.66
N ARG A 55 11.28 9.89 15.56
CA ARG A 55 10.82 8.68 16.27
C ARG A 55 10.82 7.44 15.38
N TYR A 56 11.26 7.58 14.14
CA TYR A 56 11.19 6.55 13.13
C TYR A 56 12.33 6.70 12.13
N PHE A 57 12.74 5.58 11.53
CA PHE A 57 13.68 5.56 10.43
C PHE A 57 13.38 4.35 9.54
N GLU A 58 13.81 4.41 8.28
CA GLU A 58 13.60 3.34 7.31
C GLU A 58 14.89 2.85 6.69
N VAL A 59 14.86 1.59 6.26
CA VAL A 59 15.95 0.92 5.55
C VAL A 59 15.36 0.17 4.36
N THR A 60 15.70 0.60 3.14
CA THR A 60 15.32 -0.11 1.91
C THR A 60 16.41 -1.07 1.49
N ILE A 61 16.06 -2.34 1.26
CA ILE A 61 17.01 -3.37 0.82
C ILE A 61 17.31 -3.16 -0.67
N VAL A 62 18.54 -2.73 -0.97
CA VAL A 62 19.01 -2.56 -2.35
C VAL A 62 19.49 -3.89 -2.91
N ASP A 63 20.19 -4.68 -2.09
CA ASP A 63 20.65 -6.03 -2.40
C ASP A 63 20.71 -6.87 -1.12
N THR A 64 20.15 -8.08 -1.17
CA THR A 64 20.17 -9.04 -0.05
C THR A 64 21.55 -9.70 0.11
N GLY A 65 22.44 -9.56 -0.86
CA GLY A 65 23.69 -10.31 -0.87
C GLY A 65 23.47 -11.82 -0.87
N VAL A 66 24.45 -12.55 -0.33
CA VAL A 66 24.46 -14.03 -0.37
C VAL A 66 23.46 -14.65 0.61
N ARG A 67 23.29 -14.07 1.80
CA ARG A 67 22.48 -14.64 2.89
C ARG A 67 21.26 -13.81 3.29
N GLY A 68 21.19 -12.53 2.92
CA GLY A 68 20.07 -11.66 3.30
C GLY A 68 20.02 -11.29 4.78
N MET A 69 21.11 -11.50 5.53
CA MET A 69 21.19 -11.33 6.99
C MET A 69 21.31 -9.84 7.36
N ILE A 70 20.28 -9.09 7.00
CA ILE A 70 20.14 -7.66 7.26
C ILE A 70 19.22 -7.49 8.46
N ALA A 71 19.71 -6.82 9.50
CA ALA A 71 18.96 -6.55 10.72
C ALA A 71 18.75 -5.04 10.87
N VAL A 72 17.52 -4.63 11.20
CA VAL A 72 17.15 -3.22 11.38
C VAL A 72 16.55 -3.07 12.76
N GLY A 73 17.03 -2.12 13.55
CA GLY A 73 16.51 -1.94 14.90
C GLY A 73 17.17 -0.85 15.72
N LEU A 74 17.01 -0.98 17.03
CA LEU A 74 17.41 -0.01 18.04
C LEU A 74 18.40 -0.62 19.01
N VAL A 75 19.47 0.14 19.31
CA VAL A 75 20.55 -0.31 20.19
C VAL A 75 21.01 0.81 21.14
N PRO A 76 21.66 0.50 22.27
CA PRO A 76 22.29 1.50 23.12
C PRO A 76 23.47 2.20 22.45
N GLN A 77 23.82 3.39 22.92
CA GLN A 77 24.92 4.21 22.36
C GLN A 77 26.24 3.45 22.20
N LEU A 78 26.55 2.54 23.14
CA LEU A 78 27.80 1.78 23.20
C LEU A 78 27.63 0.31 22.77
N TYR A 79 26.67 0.03 21.89
CA TYR A 79 26.49 -1.30 21.30
C TYR A 79 27.78 -1.82 20.66
N LYS A 80 28.03 -3.14 20.76
CA LYS A 80 29.17 -3.78 20.11
C LYS A 80 28.88 -3.95 18.63
N LEU A 81 29.80 -3.48 17.79
CA LEU A 81 29.59 -3.43 16.33
C LEU A 81 29.94 -4.74 15.60
N ASP A 82 30.15 -5.83 16.34
CA ASP A 82 30.42 -7.17 15.84
C ASP A 82 29.30 -8.16 16.18
N HIS A 83 28.12 -7.63 16.55
CA HIS A 83 26.89 -8.37 16.79
C HIS A 83 25.77 -7.72 16.00
N GLN A 84 24.78 -8.51 15.55
CA GLN A 84 23.60 -7.95 14.89
C GLN A 84 22.77 -7.17 15.91
N PRO A 85 22.11 -6.07 15.53
CA PRO A 85 21.06 -5.45 16.34
C PRO A 85 20.06 -6.50 16.87
N GLY A 86 19.63 -6.36 18.13
CA GLY A 86 18.70 -7.26 18.80
C GLY A 86 19.35 -8.44 19.55
N TRP A 87 20.65 -8.72 19.34
CA TRP A 87 21.33 -9.88 19.95
C TRP A 87 21.87 -9.65 21.36
N LEU A 88 22.24 -8.41 21.72
CA LEU A 88 22.76 -8.07 23.05
C LEU A 88 21.69 -7.33 23.87
N PRO A 89 21.79 -7.33 25.22
CA PRO A 89 20.82 -6.66 26.09
C PRO A 89 20.52 -5.21 25.70
N ASP A 90 19.31 -4.77 26.04
CA ASP A 90 18.80 -3.42 25.77
C ASP A 90 18.76 -3.04 24.28
N SER A 91 18.65 -4.04 23.41
CA SER A 91 18.50 -3.85 21.96
C SER A 91 17.37 -4.69 21.40
N VAL A 92 16.77 -4.20 20.32
CA VAL A 92 15.67 -4.86 19.63
C VAL A 92 15.81 -4.67 18.12
N ALA A 93 15.55 -5.70 17.33
CA ALA A 93 15.64 -5.62 15.88
C ALA A 93 14.79 -6.65 15.16
N PHE A 94 14.37 -6.27 13.96
CA PHE A 94 13.74 -7.14 12.99
C PHE A 94 14.78 -7.61 11.96
N HIS A 95 14.82 -8.92 11.70
CA HIS A 95 15.80 -9.55 10.82
C HIS A 95 15.13 -9.96 9.50
N ALA A 96 15.69 -9.48 8.38
CA ALA A 96 15.13 -9.61 7.05
C ALA A 96 15.14 -11.07 6.52
N ASP A 97 16.16 -11.85 6.86
CA ASP A 97 16.39 -13.20 6.33
C ASP A 97 15.40 -14.24 6.85
N ASP A 98 14.91 -14.07 8.08
CA ASP A 98 14.00 -15.01 8.72
C ASP A 98 12.67 -14.41 9.18
N GLY A 99 12.52 -13.09 9.14
CA GLY A 99 11.30 -12.39 9.54
C GLY A 99 11.08 -12.43 11.05
N LYS A 100 12.14 -12.60 11.85
CA LYS A 100 12.03 -12.69 13.30
C LYS A 100 12.39 -11.40 14.00
N LEU A 101 11.82 -11.25 15.18
CA LEU A 101 12.17 -10.22 16.15
C LEU A 101 13.20 -10.77 17.14
N TYR A 102 14.29 -10.04 17.31
CA TYR A 102 15.33 -10.30 18.30
C TYR A 102 15.30 -9.20 19.35
N ASN A 103 15.18 -9.57 20.62
CA ASN A 103 15.05 -8.63 21.73
C ASN A 103 16.01 -9.02 22.87
N GLY A 104 17.22 -8.45 22.84
CA GLY A 104 18.22 -8.66 23.88
C GLY A 104 18.96 -9.99 23.85
N ASN A 105 18.72 -10.85 22.85
CA ASN A 105 19.24 -12.23 22.84
C ASN A 105 19.34 -12.81 21.41
N THR A 106 20.05 -13.94 21.25
CA THR A 106 20.33 -14.56 19.95
C THR A 106 19.24 -15.51 19.45
N VAL A 107 18.09 -15.57 20.12
CA VAL A 107 16.95 -16.44 19.76
C VAL A 107 15.79 -15.55 19.30
N GLY A 108 15.59 -15.51 17.98
CA GLY A 108 14.51 -14.73 17.38
C GLY A 108 13.14 -15.39 17.58
N GLN A 109 12.10 -14.56 17.72
CA GLN A 109 10.71 -14.98 17.76
C GLN A 109 10.03 -14.67 16.42
N GLN A 110 9.13 -15.55 15.95
CA GLN A 110 8.38 -15.29 14.72
C GLN A 110 7.60 -13.99 14.87
N PHE A 111 7.77 -13.07 13.92
CA PHE A 111 7.21 -11.72 14.04
C PHE A 111 6.58 -11.22 12.73
N GLY A 112 7.25 -11.44 11.61
CA GLY A 112 6.77 -11.02 10.29
C GLY A 112 7.25 -11.91 9.17
N ALA A 113 6.93 -11.52 7.94
CA ALA A 113 7.45 -12.19 6.75
C ALA A 113 8.91 -11.80 6.49
N LYS A 114 9.67 -12.70 5.86
CA LYS A 114 11.01 -12.41 5.34
C LYS A 114 10.96 -11.22 4.37
N CYS A 115 12.07 -10.49 4.26
CA CYS A 115 12.22 -9.38 3.33
C CYS A 115 13.17 -9.74 2.19
N SER A 116 12.91 -9.17 1.01
CA SER A 116 13.73 -9.36 -0.18
C SER A 116 14.14 -8.01 -0.78
N ARG A 117 14.93 -8.05 -1.85
CA ARG A 117 15.35 -6.84 -2.57
C ARG A 117 14.14 -5.99 -2.95
N GLY A 118 14.20 -4.70 -2.61
CA GLY A 118 13.13 -3.72 -2.82
C GLY A 118 12.24 -3.50 -1.60
N ASP A 119 12.21 -4.44 -0.65
CA ASP A 119 11.44 -4.25 0.59
C ASP A 119 12.06 -3.16 1.47
N ARG A 120 11.19 -2.47 2.19
CA ARG A 120 11.51 -1.37 3.10
C ARG A 120 11.13 -1.74 4.51
N ILE A 121 12.10 -1.72 5.41
CA ILE A 121 11.92 -2.03 6.83
C ILE A 121 11.96 -0.72 7.62
N GLY A 122 10.89 -0.40 8.32
CA GLY A 122 10.83 0.72 9.24
C GLY A 122 10.98 0.28 10.68
N CYS A 123 11.51 1.16 11.52
CA CYS A 123 11.60 0.95 12.95
C CYS A 123 11.37 2.27 13.70
N GLY A 124 10.48 2.26 14.68
CA GLY A 124 10.19 3.45 15.47
C GLY A 124 9.72 3.16 16.89
N ILE A 125 9.49 4.25 17.63
CA ILE A 125 9.04 4.23 19.03
C ILE A 125 7.68 4.91 19.18
N SER A 126 6.77 4.28 19.94
CA SER A 126 5.53 4.94 20.39
C SER A 126 5.80 5.81 21.61
N LEU A 127 5.02 6.88 21.74
CA LEU A 127 5.06 7.79 22.88
C LEU A 127 3.97 7.51 23.92
N ASP A 128 3.07 6.57 23.60
CA ASP A 128 2.05 6.05 24.51
C ASP A 128 2.71 5.04 25.45
N CYS A 129 3.47 5.57 26.40
CA CYS A 129 4.17 4.76 27.39
C CYS A 129 3.24 4.55 28.59
N ASP A 130 2.79 3.32 28.80
CA ASP A 130 2.38 2.87 30.14
C ASP A 130 3.59 2.94 31.08
N GLU A 131 3.36 3.25 32.36
CA GLU A 131 4.40 3.61 33.34
C GLU A 131 5.62 2.67 33.30
N GLY A 132 6.72 3.13 32.66
CA GLY A 132 8.01 2.44 32.65
C GLY A 132 8.31 1.52 31.46
N GLN A 133 7.48 1.52 30.41
CA GLN A 133 7.74 0.76 29.18
C GLN A 133 7.86 1.66 27.94
N LEU A 134 8.66 1.24 26.97
CA LEU A 134 8.81 1.86 25.66
C LEU A 134 8.37 0.87 24.59
N THR A 135 7.33 1.20 23.85
CA THR A 135 6.88 0.38 22.72
C THR A 135 7.72 0.68 21.49
N VAL A 136 8.37 -0.35 20.94
CA VAL A 136 9.08 -0.29 19.67
C VAL A 136 8.25 -1.04 18.63
N PHE A 137 7.98 -0.41 17.50
CA PHE A 137 7.25 -1.03 16.40
C PHE A 137 8.12 -1.13 15.15
N PHE A 138 7.78 -2.09 14.28
CA PHE A 138 8.46 -2.31 13.02
C PHE A 138 7.44 -2.35 11.89
N THR A 139 7.90 -1.96 10.71
CA THR A 139 7.05 -1.85 9.53
C THR A 139 7.73 -2.50 8.35
N LYS A 140 6.93 -3.02 7.43
CA LYS A 140 7.37 -3.55 6.15
C LYS A 140 6.55 -2.89 5.05
N ASN A 141 7.22 -2.18 4.14
CA ASN A 141 6.61 -1.48 3.01
C ASN A 141 5.46 -0.53 3.45
N GLY A 142 5.67 0.20 4.55
CA GLY A 142 4.70 1.14 5.10
C GLY A 142 3.62 0.54 6.01
N ALA A 143 3.44 -0.79 6.03
CA ALA A 143 2.50 -1.46 6.93
C ALA A 143 3.18 -1.91 8.23
N GLU A 144 2.54 -1.73 9.38
CA GLU A 144 3.05 -2.24 10.66
C GLU A 144 3.07 -3.77 10.66
N VAL A 145 4.24 -4.35 10.97
CA VAL A 145 4.43 -5.79 11.14
C VAL A 145 4.02 -6.21 12.55
N GLY A 146 4.29 -5.33 13.51
CA GLY A 146 3.89 -5.47 14.90
C GLY A 146 4.73 -4.56 15.80
N SER A 147 4.50 -4.70 17.10
CA SER A 147 5.18 -3.94 18.15
C SER A 147 5.63 -4.84 19.30
N VAL A 148 6.54 -4.32 20.11
CA VAL A 148 7.07 -4.98 21.30
C VAL A 148 7.37 -3.93 22.36
N ASP A 149 6.94 -4.21 23.58
CA ASP A 149 7.28 -3.39 24.74
C ASP A 149 8.62 -3.82 25.29
N ILE A 150 9.52 -2.85 25.45
CA ILE A 150 10.79 -3.02 26.13
C ILE A 150 10.83 -2.17 27.39
N PRO A 151 11.57 -2.59 28.44
CA PRO A 151 11.75 -1.76 29.62
C PRO A 151 12.27 -0.38 29.23
N ALA A 152 11.67 0.69 29.75
CA ALA A 152 12.14 2.04 29.49
C ALA A 152 13.54 2.19 30.09
N SER A 153 14.56 2.17 29.23
CA SER A 153 15.94 2.39 29.64
C SER A 153 16.17 3.89 29.91
N PRO A 154 16.95 4.25 30.95
CA PRO A 154 17.43 5.63 31.10
C PRO A 154 18.34 6.06 29.93
N ASP A 155 18.91 5.10 29.20
CA ASP A 155 19.77 5.33 28.05
C ASP A 155 18.96 5.42 26.76
N ALA A 156 19.27 6.42 25.94
CA ALA A 156 18.61 6.61 24.66
C ALA A 156 18.99 5.51 23.66
N LEU A 157 18.02 5.10 22.83
CA LEU A 157 18.20 4.08 21.80
C LEU A 157 18.50 4.71 20.43
N TYR A 158 19.41 4.09 19.69
CA TYR A 158 19.96 4.57 18.44
C TYR A 158 19.56 3.65 17.29
N PRO A 159 19.15 4.22 16.14
CA PRO A 159 18.99 3.48 14.90
C PRO A 159 20.25 2.69 14.56
N ALA A 160 20.07 1.41 14.25
CA ALA A 160 21.15 0.52 13.87
C ALA A 160 20.75 -0.39 12.72
N VAL A 161 21.74 -0.67 11.88
CA VAL A 161 21.64 -1.61 10.77
C VAL A 161 22.80 -2.59 10.88
N GLY A 162 22.50 -3.87 10.85
CA GLY A 162 23.48 -4.93 10.85
C GLY A 162 23.44 -5.76 9.57
N MET A 163 24.59 -6.27 9.17
CA MET A 163 24.82 -7.05 7.95
C MET A 163 25.86 -8.14 8.23
N HIS A 164 25.83 -9.24 7.50
CA HIS A 164 26.69 -10.39 7.72
C HIS A 164 27.21 -11.06 6.44
N SER A 165 26.69 -10.71 5.26
CA SER A 165 27.09 -11.39 4.02
C SER A 165 27.46 -10.47 2.87
N LEU A 166 28.38 -10.97 2.03
CA LEU A 166 28.87 -10.25 0.86
C LEU A 166 27.70 -9.87 -0.06
N GLY A 167 27.75 -8.64 -0.56
CA GLY A 167 26.74 -8.07 -1.45
C GLY A 167 25.56 -7.40 -0.74
N GLU A 168 25.43 -7.52 0.59
CA GLU A 168 24.36 -6.81 1.31
C GLU A 168 24.55 -5.29 1.19
N GLU A 169 23.50 -4.63 0.68
CA GLU A 169 23.45 -3.20 0.45
C GLU A 169 22.04 -2.66 0.78
N VAL A 170 21.98 -1.54 1.49
CA VAL A 170 20.73 -0.87 1.85
C VAL A 170 20.82 0.64 1.66
N LEU A 171 19.66 1.26 1.46
CA LEU A 171 19.48 2.70 1.53
C LEU A 171 18.85 3.04 2.89
N LEU A 172 19.52 3.88 3.67
CA LEU A 172 19.15 4.29 5.02
C LEU A 172 18.50 5.68 4.99
N ASP A 173 17.28 5.80 5.47
CA ASP A 173 16.62 7.08 5.72
C ASP A 173 16.43 7.31 7.22
N LEU A 174 17.31 8.14 7.80
CA LEU A 174 17.27 8.51 9.22
C LEU A 174 16.26 9.62 9.54
N ASN A 175 15.63 10.22 8.53
CA ASN A 175 14.65 11.30 8.71
C ASN A 175 13.26 10.88 8.22
N ALA A 176 13.03 9.58 8.04
CA ALA A 176 11.72 9.07 7.68
C ALA A 176 10.69 9.44 8.76
N GLU A 177 9.50 9.82 8.32
CA GLU A 177 8.42 10.19 9.21
C GLU A 177 7.44 9.01 9.33
N TRP A 178 7.04 8.71 10.57
CA TRP A 178 5.98 7.75 10.87
C TRP A 178 4.89 8.42 11.69
N GLY A 179 3.66 8.34 11.21
CA GLY A 179 2.49 8.81 11.93
C GLY A 179 2.37 10.33 12.07
N THR A 180 2.82 11.13 11.12
CA THR A 180 2.44 12.56 11.01
C THR A 180 1.02 12.77 10.47
N GLU A 181 0.19 11.72 10.46
CA GLU A 181 -1.22 11.76 10.03
C GLU A 181 -2.24 11.50 11.15
N GLN A 182 -1.83 11.57 12.42
CA GLN A 182 -2.77 11.50 13.55
C GLN A 182 -2.42 12.58 14.58
N ASP A 183 -3.44 13.38 14.91
CA ASP A 183 -3.51 14.53 15.82
C ASP A 183 -3.13 15.92 15.27
N ASP A 184 -4.17 16.77 15.19
CA ASP A 184 -4.19 18.23 15.02
C ASP A 184 -4.12 18.85 13.60
N GLY A 185 -5.16 18.58 12.79
CA GLY A 185 -5.87 19.58 11.97
C GLY A 185 -5.20 20.20 10.73
N GLN A 186 -5.66 19.77 9.53
CA GLN A 186 -5.37 20.28 8.15
C GLN A 186 -3.97 19.93 7.61
N MET A 187 -3.74 19.14 6.54
CA MET A 187 -4.60 18.56 5.49
C MET A 187 -4.03 17.18 5.09
N ILE A 188 -4.92 16.20 5.03
CA ILE A 188 -4.71 14.83 4.56
C ILE A 188 -4.28 14.87 3.07
N VAL A 189 -3.18 14.22 2.71
CA VAL A 189 -3.04 13.68 1.34
C VAL A 189 -3.31 12.19 1.48
N ASP A 190 -4.60 11.86 1.58
CA ASP A 190 -5.11 10.50 1.61
C ASP A 190 -4.41 9.77 0.47
N SER A 191 -3.65 8.73 0.76
CA SER A 191 -3.11 7.87 -0.30
C SER A 191 -4.23 7.19 -1.09
N HIS A 192 -5.48 7.25 -0.58
CA HIS A 192 -6.72 6.65 -1.12
C HIS A 192 -6.57 5.19 -1.56
N GLU A 193 -5.47 4.50 -1.21
CA GLU A 193 -5.25 3.10 -1.59
C GLU A 193 -6.28 2.18 -0.91
N GLU A 194 -6.71 2.52 0.31
CA GLU A 194 -7.80 1.83 1.02
C GLU A 194 -9.19 2.00 0.37
N ASP A 195 -9.36 3.00 -0.50
CA ASP A 195 -10.61 3.16 -1.23
C ASP A 195 -10.73 2.14 -2.38
N TRP A 196 -9.64 1.46 -2.75
CA TRP A 196 -9.60 0.45 -3.81
C TRP A 196 -9.56 -0.96 -3.22
N ALA A 197 -10.51 -1.82 -3.59
CA ALA A 197 -10.42 -3.24 -3.25
C ALA A 197 -9.50 -4.00 -4.21
N ARG A 198 -9.40 -3.53 -5.46
CA ARG A 198 -8.71 -4.25 -6.52
C ARG A 198 -8.01 -3.27 -7.45
N LEU A 199 -6.70 -3.45 -7.56
CA LEU A 199 -5.84 -2.79 -8.54
C LEU A 199 -5.15 -3.86 -9.38
N HIS A 200 -5.20 -3.72 -10.70
CA HIS A 200 -4.52 -4.59 -11.66
C HIS A 200 -3.89 -3.68 -12.71
N ASP A 201 -2.57 -3.77 -12.92
CA ASP A 201 -1.84 -2.94 -13.88
C ASP A 201 -2.11 -1.41 -13.75
N ILE A 202 -2.51 -0.99 -12.54
CA ILE A 202 -2.72 0.40 -12.13
C ILE A 202 -1.97 0.63 -10.83
N LYS A 203 -1.26 1.75 -10.75
CA LYS A 203 -0.64 2.26 -9.54
C LYS A 203 -1.47 3.43 -9.00
N ALA A 204 -1.86 3.37 -7.74
CA ALA A 204 -2.48 4.48 -7.03
C ALA A 204 -1.40 5.30 -6.30
N THR A 205 -1.56 6.62 -6.26
CA THR A 205 -0.71 7.52 -5.45
C THR A 205 -1.56 8.72 -5.07
N GLY A 206 -2.20 8.63 -3.91
CA GLY A 206 -3.24 9.59 -3.54
C GLY A 206 -4.47 9.45 -4.42
N THR A 207 -5.03 10.57 -4.86
CA THR A 207 -6.13 10.57 -5.82
C THR A 207 -5.70 10.18 -7.24
N LEU A 208 -4.40 10.10 -7.53
CA LEU A 208 -3.89 9.80 -8.87
C LEU A 208 -3.84 8.29 -9.12
N LEU A 209 -4.46 7.84 -10.20
CA LEU A 209 -4.28 6.51 -10.76
C LEU A 209 -3.43 6.61 -12.04
N GLU A 210 -2.40 5.76 -12.14
CA GLU A 210 -1.50 5.68 -13.29
C GLU A 210 -1.54 4.26 -13.88
N TYR A 211 -1.71 4.18 -15.20
CA TYR A 211 -1.59 2.90 -15.91
C TYR A 211 -0.13 2.44 -15.95
N VAL A 212 0.13 1.23 -15.46
CA VAL A 212 1.46 0.60 -15.43
C VAL A 212 1.52 -0.73 -16.19
N GLY A 213 0.46 -1.06 -16.94
CA GLY A 213 0.38 -2.27 -17.76
C GLY A 213 1.15 -2.18 -19.07
N LYS A 214 1.07 -3.27 -19.86
CA LYS A 214 1.83 -3.42 -21.12
C LYS A 214 1.24 -2.67 -22.31
N GLY A 215 -0.08 -2.47 -22.33
CA GLY A 215 -0.82 -1.74 -23.37
C GLY A 215 -0.71 -2.30 -24.79
N LYS A 216 -0.42 -3.61 -24.96
CA LYS A 216 -0.14 -4.21 -26.28
C LYS A 216 -1.38 -4.79 -26.95
N SER A 217 -2.36 -5.22 -26.15
CA SER A 217 -3.54 -5.94 -26.59
C SER A 217 -4.77 -5.56 -25.76
N ILE A 218 -5.96 -5.94 -26.25
CA ILE A 218 -7.24 -5.66 -25.59
C ILE A 218 -7.41 -6.36 -24.22
N VAL A 219 -6.49 -7.26 -23.86
CA VAL A 219 -6.49 -7.94 -22.54
C VAL A 219 -5.50 -7.31 -21.56
N ASP A 220 -4.64 -6.39 -21.99
CA ASP A 220 -3.69 -5.67 -21.13
C ASP A 220 -4.37 -4.50 -20.39
N VAL A 221 -5.63 -4.68 -20.01
CA VAL A 221 -6.41 -3.65 -19.32
C VAL A 221 -5.93 -3.52 -17.88
N GLY A 222 -5.64 -2.29 -17.49
CA GLY A 222 -5.51 -1.89 -16.11
C GLY A 222 -6.90 -1.64 -15.52
N LEU A 223 -7.18 -2.22 -14.34
CA LEU A 223 -8.46 -2.12 -13.67
C LEU A 223 -8.26 -1.58 -12.24
N ALA A 224 -9.04 -0.57 -11.89
CA ALA A 224 -9.17 -0.08 -10.52
C ALA A 224 -10.64 -0.18 -10.12
N GLN A 225 -10.93 -0.94 -9.07
CA GLN A 225 -12.29 -1.11 -8.54
C GLN A 225 -12.33 -0.71 -7.06
N ALA A 226 -13.26 0.17 -6.73
CA ALA A 226 -13.42 0.68 -5.38
C ALA A 226 -13.86 -0.41 -4.40
N ARG A 227 -13.56 -0.22 -3.12
CA ARG A 227 -13.83 -1.17 -2.04
C ARG A 227 -15.29 -1.28 -1.67
N ARG A 228 -16.06 -0.20 -1.83
CA ARG A 228 -17.46 -0.11 -1.43
C ARG A 228 -18.37 0.12 -2.65
N PRO A 229 -19.56 -0.47 -2.69
CA PRO A 229 -20.52 -0.19 -3.74
C PRO A 229 -21.11 1.21 -3.55
N LEU A 230 -21.62 1.78 -4.64
CA LEU A 230 -22.48 2.95 -4.55
C LEU A 230 -23.78 2.58 -3.81
N ASN A 231 -24.24 3.50 -2.97
CA ASN A 231 -25.45 3.37 -2.17
C ASN A 231 -26.19 4.71 -2.09
N THR A 232 -27.34 4.77 -1.45
CA THR A 232 -28.18 5.98 -1.37
C THR A 232 -27.49 7.20 -0.74
N ARG A 233 -26.42 7.02 0.04
CA ARG A 233 -25.62 8.10 0.64
C ARG A 233 -24.42 8.49 -0.23
N CYS A 234 -23.77 7.52 -0.86
CA CYS A 234 -22.64 7.73 -1.77
C CYS A 234 -23.01 7.13 -3.14
N HIS A 235 -23.69 7.91 -3.97
CA HIS A 235 -24.32 7.44 -5.21
C HIS A 235 -23.67 7.98 -6.48
N TYR A 236 -22.59 8.74 -6.36
CA TYR A 236 -21.95 9.45 -7.46
C TYR A 236 -20.44 9.59 -7.21
N TYR A 237 -19.64 9.52 -8.28
CA TYR A 237 -18.21 9.74 -8.26
C TYR A 237 -17.70 10.33 -9.58
N GLU A 238 -16.53 10.96 -9.54
CA GLU A 238 -15.91 11.62 -10.69
C GLU A 238 -14.44 11.21 -10.87
N LEU A 239 -13.97 11.34 -12.10
CA LEU A 239 -12.55 11.34 -12.43
C LEU A 239 -12.21 12.52 -13.33
N GLU A 240 -11.03 13.10 -13.15
CA GLU A 240 -10.40 14.06 -14.05
C GLU A 240 -9.34 13.33 -14.89
N ILE A 241 -9.34 13.51 -16.20
CA ILE A 241 -8.28 12.99 -17.07
C ILE A 241 -7.05 13.89 -16.90
N ALA A 242 -6.08 13.44 -16.10
CA ALA A 242 -4.86 14.21 -15.83
C ALA A 242 -3.82 14.08 -16.95
N ASP A 243 -3.75 12.91 -17.59
CA ASP A 243 -2.95 12.66 -18.80
C ASP A 243 -3.71 11.62 -19.65
N ALA A 244 -3.99 11.95 -20.91
CA ALA A 244 -4.72 11.07 -21.81
C ALA A 244 -3.86 9.89 -22.31
N GLY A 245 -2.55 9.90 -22.06
CA GLY A 245 -1.61 8.93 -22.61
C GLY A 245 -1.61 8.92 -24.14
N GLU A 246 -1.12 7.84 -24.74
CA GLU A 246 -1.01 7.75 -26.20
C GLU A 246 -2.34 7.63 -26.94
N LYS A 247 -3.37 7.03 -26.32
CA LYS A 247 -4.62 6.65 -27.00
C LYS A 247 -5.91 7.05 -26.27
N CYS A 248 -5.85 7.48 -25.01
CA CYS A 248 -7.01 7.84 -24.19
C CYS A 248 -8.03 6.71 -24.01
N TYR A 249 -7.57 5.46 -23.94
CA TYR A 249 -8.35 4.28 -23.58
C TYR A 249 -8.68 4.25 -22.07
N ILE A 250 -9.35 5.31 -21.63
CA ILE A 250 -9.82 5.51 -20.27
C ILE A 250 -11.34 5.29 -20.26
N ALA A 251 -11.85 4.52 -19.31
CA ALA A 251 -13.29 4.39 -19.10
C ALA A 251 -13.67 4.50 -17.63
N LEU A 252 -14.83 5.11 -17.43
CA LEU A 252 -15.48 5.30 -16.14
C LEU A 252 -16.78 4.50 -16.11
N GLY A 253 -16.97 3.65 -15.11
CA GLY A 253 -18.21 2.89 -15.00
C GLY A 253 -18.41 2.11 -13.72
N LEU A 254 -19.46 1.31 -13.72
CA LEU A 254 -19.87 0.50 -12.60
C LEU A 254 -19.77 -0.98 -12.96
N ALA A 255 -19.30 -1.79 -12.02
CA ALA A 255 -19.23 -3.24 -12.20
C ALA A 255 -19.57 -4.00 -10.91
N ARG A 256 -19.98 -5.25 -11.05
CA ARG A 256 -20.13 -6.19 -9.93
C ARG A 256 -18.79 -6.48 -9.23
N ARG A 257 -18.83 -6.96 -7.99
CA ARG A 257 -17.65 -7.16 -7.11
C ARG A 257 -16.56 -8.05 -7.73
N ASP A 258 -16.95 -9.09 -8.44
CA ASP A 258 -16.07 -10.11 -9.04
C ASP A 258 -15.72 -9.82 -10.51
N TYR A 259 -15.78 -8.55 -10.95
CA TYR A 259 -15.53 -8.19 -12.35
C TYR A 259 -14.14 -8.67 -12.85
N PRO A 260 -13.99 -9.16 -14.10
CA PRO A 260 -12.70 -9.65 -14.58
C PRO A 260 -11.64 -8.54 -14.64
N LYS A 261 -10.46 -8.81 -14.08
CA LYS A 261 -9.38 -7.81 -13.93
C LYS A 261 -8.72 -7.38 -15.24
N ASN A 262 -8.84 -8.19 -16.28
CA ASN A 262 -8.23 -8.02 -17.60
C ASN A 262 -9.25 -7.58 -18.66
N ARG A 263 -10.35 -6.95 -18.23
CA ARG A 263 -11.45 -6.49 -19.09
C ARG A 263 -11.78 -5.04 -18.78
N HIS A 264 -12.00 -4.25 -19.82
CA HIS A 264 -12.43 -2.87 -19.68
C HIS A 264 -13.83 -2.81 -19.06
N PRO A 265 -14.15 -1.88 -18.14
CA PRO A 265 -15.52 -1.71 -17.65
C PRO A 265 -16.53 -1.57 -18.80
N GLY A 266 -17.68 -2.21 -18.66
CA GLY A 266 -18.73 -2.26 -19.67
C GLY A 266 -18.62 -3.42 -20.67
N TRP A 267 -17.48 -4.10 -20.77
CA TRP A 267 -17.28 -5.18 -21.75
C TRP A 267 -17.82 -6.55 -21.33
N SER A 268 -17.91 -6.82 -20.02
CA SER A 268 -18.44 -8.08 -19.49
C SER A 268 -19.73 -7.85 -18.70
N ARG A 269 -20.60 -8.87 -18.66
CA ARG A 269 -21.90 -8.85 -17.98
C ARG A 269 -21.81 -8.33 -16.54
N GLY A 270 -22.85 -7.64 -16.09
CA GLY A 270 -22.87 -7.00 -14.76
C GLY A 270 -21.98 -5.76 -14.66
N SER A 271 -21.72 -5.08 -15.79
CA SER A 271 -21.01 -3.80 -15.80
C SER A 271 -21.55 -2.85 -16.89
N ILE A 272 -21.42 -1.56 -16.64
CA ILE A 272 -21.79 -0.48 -17.56
C ILE A 272 -20.75 0.64 -17.47
N ALA A 273 -20.28 1.18 -18.59
CA ALA A 273 -19.25 2.21 -18.61
C ALA A 273 -19.33 3.15 -19.80
N TYR A 274 -18.87 4.37 -19.59
CA TYR A 274 -18.68 5.40 -20.61
C TYR A 274 -17.19 5.52 -20.93
N HIS A 275 -16.84 5.41 -22.21
CA HIS A 275 -15.46 5.35 -22.69
C HIS A 275 -15.04 6.71 -23.26
N ALA A 276 -13.87 7.21 -22.85
CA ALA A 276 -13.37 8.54 -23.18
C ALA A 276 -12.92 8.67 -24.64
N ASP A 277 -12.30 7.62 -25.18
CA ASP A 277 -11.67 7.59 -26.50
C ASP A 277 -12.67 7.74 -27.64
N ASP A 278 -13.84 7.11 -27.55
CA ASP A 278 -14.84 7.07 -28.62
C ASP A 278 -16.20 7.67 -28.25
N GLY A 279 -16.42 7.95 -26.96
CA GLY A 279 -17.64 8.54 -26.45
C GLY A 279 -18.82 7.56 -26.35
N LYS A 280 -18.58 6.26 -26.48
CA LYS A 280 -19.64 5.25 -26.43
C LYS A 280 -19.94 4.76 -25.03
N LEU A 281 -21.13 4.18 -24.89
CA LEU A 281 -21.58 3.48 -23.70
C LEU A 281 -21.50 1.98 -23.95
N PHE A 282 -20.77 1.28 -23.09
CA PHE A 282 -20.67 -0.19 -23.10
C PHE A 282 -21.46 -0.75 -21.93
N HIS A 283 -22.25 -1.79 -22.18
CA HIS A 283 -23.07 -2.45 -21.17
C HIS A 283 -23.03 -3.95 -21.39
N GLY A 284 -22.30 -4.65 -20.52
CA GLY A 284 -22.20 -6.10 -20.54
C GLY A 284 -21.58 -6.73 -21.80
N SER A 285 -21.06 -5.94 -22.74
CA SER A 285 -20.67 -6.41 -24.07
C SER A 285 -19.50 -5.63 -24.66
N GLY A 286 -18.72 -6.27 -25.53
CA GLY A 286 -17.61 -5.63 -26.25
C GLY A 286 -18.05 -4.65 -27.35
N VAL A 287 -19.36 -4.41 -27.53
CA VAL A 287 -19.90 -3.50 -28.54
C VAL A 287 -20.55 -2.30 -27.83
N GLY A 288 -20.07 -1.11 -28.15
CA GLY A 288 -20.56 0.14 -27.54
C GLY A 288 -21.66 0.81 -28.37
N ASP A 289 -22.62 1.42 -27.68
CA ASP A 289 -23.66 2.27 -28.27
C ASP A 289 -23.19 3.72 -28.39
N ALA A 290 -23.64 4.43 -29.42
CA ALA A 290 -23.47 5.88 -29.50
C ALA A 290 -24.16 6.55 -28.29
N PHE A 291 -23.43 7.39 -27.56
CA PHE A 291 -23.90 7.92 -26.29
C PHE A 291 -23.53 9.39 -26.07
N GLY A 292 -22.24 9.69 -26.03
CA GLY A 292 -21.72 11.01 -25.71
C GLY A 292 -20.56 11.43 -26.60
N PRO A 293 -20.04 12.64 -26.39
CA PRO A 293 -18.81 13.09 -27.04
C PRO A 293 -17.59 12.34 -26.48
N ARG A 294 -16.44 12.46 -27.14
CA ARG A 294 -15.15 12.00 -26.58
C ARG A 294 -14.68 12.92 -25.46
N CYS A 295 -13.89 12.39 -24.52
CA CYS A 295 -13.25 13.15 -23.44
C CYS A 295 -11.74 13.25 -23.67
N PHE A 296 -11.13 14.31 -23.16
CA PHE A 296 -9.73 14.67 -23.35
C PHE A 296 -9.09 15.08 -22.02
N GLU A 297 -7.77 15.26 -22.03
CA GLU A 297 -7.03 15.79 -20.88
C GLU A 297 -7.69 17.07 -20.33
N GLY A 298 -7.87 17.12 -19.01
CA GLY A 298 -8.57 18.16 -18.28
C GLY A 298 -10.10 18.01 -18.20
N ASP A 299 -10.72 17.09 -18.95
CA ASP A 299 -12.14 16.80 -18.78
C ASP A 299 -12.41 16.02 -17.49
N ILE A 300 -13.52 16.35 -16.83
CA ILE A 300 -14.06 15.63 -15.68
C ILE A 300 -15.20 14.74 -16.15
N MET A 301 -15.07 13.43 -15.96
CA MET A 301 -16.10 12.44 -16.23
C MET A 301 -16.74 12.01 -14.90
N GLY A 302 -18.07 11.91 -14.84
CA GLY A 302 -18.77 11.43 -13.65
C GLY A 302 -19.73 10.28 -13.92
N CYS A 303 -19.98 9.47 -12.91
CA CYS A 303 -20.88 8.33 -12.97
C CYS A 303 -21.63 8.17 -11.65
N GLY A 304 -22.93 7.91 -11.72
CA GLY A 304 -23.74 7.69 -10.53
C GLY A 304 -24.99 6.87 -10.77
N ILE A 305 -25.68 6.57 -9.66
CA ILE A 305 -26.91 5.80 -9.61
C ILE A 305 -28.02 6.68 -9.04
N MET A 306 -29.12 6.78 -9.77
CA MET A 306 -30.38 7.28 -9.23
C MET A 306 -31.15 6.10 -8.64
N PHE A 307 -31.16 6.03 -7.30
CA PHE A 307 -31.94 5.04 -6.56
C PHE A 307 -33.43 5.42 -6.54
N PRO A 308 -34.35 4.46 -6.72
CA PRO A 308 -35.78 4.69 -6.50
C PRO A 308 -36.08 5.20 -5.09
N ARG A 309 -37.19 5.94 -4.92
CA ARG A 309 -37.55 6.55 -3.62
C ARG A 309 -37.84 5.53 -2.53
N ASP A 310 -38.23 4.32 -2.91
CA ASP A 310 -38.55 3.16 -2.08
C ASP A 310 -37.38 2.16 -1.98
N PHE A 311 -36.16 2.62 -2.29
CA PHE A 311 -34.97 1.78 -2.21
C PHE A 311 -34.53 1.53 -0.76
N ASN A 312 -35.02 0.43 -0.15
CA ASN A 312 -34.50 -0.12 1.10
C ASN A 312 -33.41 -1.18 0.85
N LEU A 313 -32.31 -1.11 1.58
CA LEU A 313 -31.21 -2.09 1.61
C LEU A 313 -31.43 -3.13 2.74
N ASP A 314 -32.63 -3.72 2.85
CA ASP A 314 -32.94 -4.67 3.95
C ASP A 314 -32.47 -6.12 3.67
N VAL A 315 -31.36 -6.30 2.93
CA VAL A 315 -30.74 -7.63 2.78
C VAL A 315 -29.22 -7.46 2.92
N GLY A 316 -28.72 -7.61 4.16
CA GLY A 316 -27.29 -7.80 4.42
C GLY A 316 -26.60 -6.85 5.40
N ASP A 317 -27.32 -6.08 6.21
CA ASP A 317 -26.77 -5.45 7.42
C ASP A 317 -27.00 -6.37 8.63
N GLU A 318 -26.37 -7.55 8.60
CA GLU A 318 -26.18 -8.37 9.79
C GLU A 318 -24.68 -8.46 10.07
N GLY A 319 -24.25 -7.77 11.13
CA GLY A 319 -23.14 -8.17 11.99
C GLY A 319 -21.74 -7.75 11.58
N ASP A 320 -21.25 -6.69 12.25
CA ASP A 320 -19.88 -6.68 12.79
C ASP A 320 -19.60 -8.02 13.49
N ASP A 321 -18.63 -8.77 12.97
CA ASP A 321 -17.78 -9.82 13.58
C ASP A 321 -17.50 -10.93 12.57
N TRP A 322 -16.33 -10.89 11.93
CA TRP A 322 -15.72 -12.08 11.32
C TRP A 322 -14.31 -12.24 11.87
N ASP A 323 -14.29 -12.69 13.12
CA ASP A 323 -13.17 -13.41 13.72
C ASP A 323 -12.95 -14.69 12.89
N PHE A 324 -11.83 -14.77 12.17
CA PHE A 324 -11.52 -15.93 11.34
C PHE A 324 -10.74 -16.94 12.18
N ASP A 325 -11.46 -17.83 12.85
CA ASP A 325 -10.91 -19.07 13.35
C ASP A 325 -11.84 -20.27 13.07
N LEU A 326 -11.23 -21.31 12.50
CA LEU A 326 -11.64 -22.72 12.48
C LEU A 326 -12.78 -23.16 11.54
N VAL A 327 -12.39 -23.67 10.37
CA VAL A 327 -13.00 -24.91 9.85
C VAL A 327 -11.91 -25.87 9.37
N SER A 328 -11.88 -27.06 9.97
CA SER A 328 -11.00 -28.18 9.61
C SER A 328 -11.50 -28.93 8.35
N PRO A 329 -10.65 -29.74 7.71
CA PRO A 329 -10.85 -30.23 6.35
C PRO A 329 -11.81 -31.42 6.31
N ALA A 330 -12.78 -31.36 5.40
CA ALA A 330 -13.47 -32.55 4.91
C ALA A 330 -13.49 -32.53 3.38
N GLU A 331 -12.69 -33.47 2.86
CA GLU A 331 -12.75 -34.16 1.58
C GLU A 331 -13.95 -33.82 0.67
N VAL A 332 -13.66 -33.59 -0.62
CA VAL A 332 -14.13 -34.44 -1.72
C VAL A 332 -13.46 -33.98 -3.04
N GLN A 333 -12.56 -34.87 -3.48
CA GLN A 333 -12.41 -35.38 -4.84
C GLN A 333 -11.69 -34.53 -5.92
N ASN A 334 -10.43 -34.90 -6.11
CA ASN A 334 -9.67 -34.72 -7.35
C ASN A 334 -10.40 -35.38 -8.53
N ASP A 335 -10.69 -34.60 -9.58
CA ASP A 335 -10.70 -35.11 -10.95
C ASP A 335 -9.64 -34.37 -11.78
N LEU A 336 -8.91 -35.17 -12.54
CA LEU A 336 -7.64 -34.87 -13.18
C LEU A 336 -7.83 -34.79 -14.71
N TYR A 337 -7.13 -33.84 -15.32
CA TYR A 337 -6.73 -33.68 -16.74
C TYR A 337 -7.65 -32.97 -17.76
N ALA A 338 -7.19 -31.76 -18.09
CA ALA A 338 -6.66 -31.35 -19.41
C ALA A 338 -7.59 -31.09 -20.62
N ASN A 339 -7.36 -29.87 -21.14
CA ASN A 339 -7.46 -29.37 -22.52
C ASN A 339 -8.80 -28.82 -23.02
N ASN A 340 -8.73 -27.51 -23.31
CA ASN A 340 -9.28 -26.77 -24.45
C ASN A 340 -10.49 -27.39 -25.15
N GLU A 341 -11.64 -26.74 -25.00
CA GLU A 341 -12.41 -26.10 -26.07
C GLU A 341 -13.66 -25.49 -25.42
N ASP A 342 -13.95 -24.24 -25.78
CA ASP A 342 -15.26 -23.59 -25.70
C ASP A 342 -16.15 -23.89 -24.47
N GLU A 343 -15.97 -23.17 -23.37
CA GLU A 343 -16.97 -23.14 -22.29
C GLU A 343 -17.91 -21.95 -22.49
N ASP A 344 -18.93 -22.24 -23.30
CA ASP A 344 -20.35 -22.01 -23.05
C ASP A 344 -20.74 -20.71 -22.33
N GLU A 345 -21.48 -19.90 -23.10
CA GLU A 345 -22.38 -18.88 -22.61
C GLU A 345 -23.31 -19.49 -21.56
N ASP A 346 -22.97 -19.28 -20.28
CA ASP A 346 -23.86 -19.60 -19.18
C ASP A 346 -25.08 -18.65 -19.26
N GLU A 347 -26.13 -19.14 -19.93
CA GLU A 347 -27.49 -18.60 -19.95
C GLU A 347 -28.10 -18.73 -18.53
N GLY A 348 -27.53 -17.98 -17.58
CA GLY A 348 -28.13 -17.75 -16.28
C GLY A 348 -29.36 -16.85 -16.44
N GLU A 349 -30.53 -17.43 -16.15
CA GLU A 349 -31.86 -16.84 -16.17
C GLU A 349 -31.92 -15.39 -15.66
N ASP A 350 -32.60 -14.53 -16.44
CA ASP A 350 -32.98 -13.17 -16.05
C ASP A 350 -33.94 -13.20 -14.84
N LEU A 351 -33.41 -13.43 -13.64
CA LEU A 351 -34.14 -13.21 -12.41
C LEU A 351 -34.47 -11.72 -12.30
N GLU A 352 -35.75 -11.39 -12.05
CA GLU A 352 -36.30 -10.03 -11.88
C GLU A 352 -35.51 -9.21 -10.85
N GLY A 353 -34.34 -8.70 -11.25
CA GLY A 353 -33.48 -7.91 -10.39
C GLY A 353 -33.97 -6.47 -10.32
N ARG A 354 -33.81 -5.86 -9.13
CA ARG A 354 -34.19 -4.46 -8.89
C ARG A 354 -33.46 -3.56 -9.89
N LYS A 355 -34.22 -2.76 -10.63
CA LYS A 355 -33.65 -1.83 -11.62
C LYS A 355 -33.26 -0.51 -10.97
N VAL A 356 -32.14 0.03 -11.43
CA VAL A 356 -31.66 1.37 -11.08
C VAL A 356 -31.32 2.13 -12.34
N THR A 357 -31.34 3.47 -12.27
CA THR A 357 -30.90 4.28 -13.42
C THR A 357 -29.47 4.75 -13.18
N VAL A 358 -28.54 4.32 -14.03
CA VAL A 358 -27.18 4.83 -14.06
C VAL A 358 -27.12 6.05 -14.95
N PHE A 359 -26.39 7.08 -14.54
CA PHE A 359 -26.18 8.29 -15.32
C PHE A 359 -24.69 8.64 -15.40
N PHE A 360 -24.34 9.35 -16.46
CA PHE A 360 -22.97 9.80 -16.70
C PHE A 360 -22.93 11.31 -16.94
N THR A 361 -21.87 11.96 -16.49
CA THR A 361 -21.64 13.39 -16.68
C THR A 361 -20.30 13.65 -17.35
N ARG A 362 -20.19 14.81 -17.99
CA ARG A 362 -18.93 15.40 -18.44
C ARG A 362 -18.92 16.87 -18.05
N ASN A 363 -17.89 17.31 -17.35
CA ASN A 363 -17.72 18.69 -16.86
C ASN A 363 -18.99 19.20 -16.14
N GLY A 364 -19.53 18.38 -15.24
CA GLY A 364 -20.74 18.67 -14.46
C GLY A 364 -22.06 18.61 -15.24
N LYS A 365 -22.07 18.29 -16.54
CA LYS A 365 -23.30 18.17 -17.35
C LYS A 365 -23.64 16.72 -17.63
N VAL A 366 -24.90 16.35 -17.45
CA VAL A 366 -25.38 15.00 -17.76
C VAL A 366 -25.25 14.73 -19.26
N VAL A 367 -24.52 13.67 -19.61
CA VAL A 367 -24.36 13.16 -20.97
C VAL A 367 -25.54 12.27 -21.33
N GLY A 368 -25.92 11.37 -20.43
CA GLY A 368 -27.04 10.47 -20.65
C GLY A 368 -27.32 9.56 -19.45
N ARG A 369 -28.34 8.70 -19.60
CA ARG A 369 -28.84 7.79 -18.57
C ARG A 369 -29.17 6.43 -19.17
N ARG A 370 -29.04 5.36 -18.40
CA ARG A 370 -29.41 4.00 -18.78
C ARG A 370 -30.03 3.28 -17.59
N GLU A 371 -31.16 2.61 -17.82
CA GLU A 371 -31.73 1.69 -16.84
C GLU A 371 -30.99 0.36 -16.90
N VAL A 372 -30.56 -0.15 -15.74
CA VAL A 372 -29.83 -1.42 -15.61
C VAL A 372 -30.33 -2.20 -14.41
N VAL A 373 -30.14 -3.51 -14.44
CA VAL A 373 -30.42 -4.39 -13.31
C VAL A 373 -29.28 -4.28 -12.30
N LEU A 374 -29.60 -4.05 -11.03
CA LEU A 374 -28.62 -3.96 -9.95
C LEU A 374 -28.10 -5.37 -9.59
N PRO A 375 -26.78 -5.63 -9.69
CA PRO A 375 -26.21 -6.92 -9.30
C PRO A 375 -26.37 -7.19 -7.81
N VAL A 376 -26.38 -8.48 -7.45
CA VAL A 376 -26.26 -8.91 -6.06
C VAL A 376 -24.97 -8.36 -5.46
N GLY A 377 -25.05 -7.70 -4.30
CA GLY A 377 -23.92 -7.01 -3.67
C GLY A 377 -23.64 -5.59 -4.20
N GLY A 378 -24.42 -5.11 -5.17
CA GLY A 378 -24.39 -3.73 -5.68
C GLY A 378 -23.36 -3.47 -6.78
N PHE A 379 -23.33 -2.21 -7.22
CA PHE A 379 -22.43 -1.70 -8.24
C PHE A 379 -21.26 -0.95 -7.62
N TYR A 380 -20.04 -1.30 -8.01
CA TYR A 380 -18.80 -0.72 -7.51
C TYR A 380 -18.22 0.25 -8.55
N PRO A 381 -17.79 1.46 -8.15
CA PRO A 381 -16.99 2.35 -8.98
C PRO A 381 -15.80 1.60 -9.58
N THR A 382 -15.69 1.64 -10.90
CA THR A 382 -14.68 0.87 -11.65
C THR A 382 -14.12 1.71 -12.79
N ILE A 383 -12.80 1.74 -12.89
CA ILE A 383 -12.04 2.50 -13.89
C ILE A 383 -11.19 1.52 -14.69
N GLY A 384 -11.16 1.71 -16.00
CA GLY A 384 -10.27 1.00 -16.91
C GLY A 384 -9.30 1.96 -17.59
N MET A 385 -8.05 1.53 -17.72
CA MET A 385 -7.01 2.19 -18.52
C MET A 385 -6.29 1.11 -19.35
N MET A 386 -5.78 1.43 -20.54
CA MET A 386 -5.19 0.44 -21.45
C MET A 386 -4.07 0.98 -22.32
N SER A 387 -3.70 2.27 -22.21
CA SER A 387 -2.62 2.87 -22.98
C SER A 387 -1.53 3.44 -22.07
N THR A 388 -0.27 3.33 -22.53
CA THR A 388 0.87 3.92 -21.84
C THR A 388 0.69 5.42 -21.65
N GLY A 389 1.02 5.90 -20.44
CA GLY A 389 0.97 7.32 -20.07
C GLY A 389 -0.37 7.78 -19.49
N GLU A 390 -1.41 6.94 -19.51
CA GLU A 390 -2.73 7.32 -18.98
C GLU A 390 -2.70 7.55 -17.47
N LYS A 391 -3.24 8.71 -17.06
CA LYS A 391 -3.37 9.11 -15.66
C LYS A 391 -4.71 9.80 -15.41
N VAL A 392 -5.36 9.43 -14.31
CA VAL A 392 -6.61 10.07 -13.88
C VAL A 392 -6.54 10.46 -12.41
N ARG A 393 -7.16 11.58 -12.03
CA ARG A 393 -7.38 11.93 -10.62
C ARG A 393 -8.81 11.56 -10.24
N MET A 394 -8.98 10.88 -9.13
CA MET A 394 -10.25 10.32 -8.69
C MET A 394 -10.84 11.15 -7.55
N ASP A 395 -12.15 11.37 -7.61
CA ASP A 395 -12.96 11.84 -6.50
C ASP A 395 -14.12 10.86 -6.28
N LEU A 396 -14.02 10.01 -5.26
CA LEU A 396 -15.04 9.01 -4.92
C LEU A 396 -16.21 9.57 -4.11
N ARG A 397 -16.11 10.82 -3.63
CA ARG A 397 -17.14 11.48 -2.81
C ARG A 397 -17.21 12.98 -3.13
N PRO A 398 -17.48 13.36 -4.39
CA PRO A 398 -17.56 14.76 -4.78
C PRO A 398 -18.70 15.45 -4.02
N LEU A 399 -18.47 16.70 -3.61
CA LEU A 399 -19.46 17.52 -2.92
C LEU A 399 -20.66 17.89 -3.82
N SER A 400 -20.49 17.77 -5.14
CA SER A 400 -21.54 17.94 -6.15
C SER A 400 -21.91 16.57 -6.73
N GLY A 401 -23.06 16.03 -6.32
CA GLY A 401 -23.67 14.82 -6.88
C GLY A 401 -25.12 15.06 -7.28
#